data_AF-A0A379T4G8-F1
#
_entry.id   AF-A0A379T4G8-F1
#
_cell.length_a   1.000
_cell.length_b   1.000
_cell.length_c   1.000
_cell.angle_alpha   90.00
_cell.angle_beta   90.00
_cell.angle_gamma   90.00
#
_symmetry.space_group_name_H-M   'P 1'
#
loop_
_entity.id
_entity.type
_entity.pdbx_description
1 polymer ?
#
loop_
_entity_poly.entity_id
_entity_poly.type
_entity_poly.pdbx_seq_one_letter_code
_entity_poly.pdbx_strand_id
1 'polypeptide(L)'
;MRETLRTGAPKTAEEGPLPMACWSCKSPDVARLIQQEGEDGYFHGKWARGGPEIVNDLGCADCHNTASDDFAQGKPALTLSRPYAERAMEAIGKPFDKGGTV
;
A
#
# COMPACT_ATOMS: atom_id res chain seq x y z
N MET A 1 0.18 11.50 -8.47
CA MET A 1 0.09 10.24 -9.27
C MET A 1 -0.98 10.33 -10.33
N ARG A 2 -2.17 10.86 -10.01
CA ARG A 2 -3.30 11.04 -10.94
C ARG A 2 -3.01 11.87 -12.19
N GLU A 3 -2.07 12.80 -12.12
CA GLU A 3 -1.88 13.84 -13.16
C GLU A 3 -0.78 13.51 -14.18
N THR A 4 -0.03 12.42 -14.00
CA THR A 4 1.03 12.07 -14.95
C THR A 4 0.42 11.49 -16.22
N LEU A 5 0.95 11.85 -17.40
CA LEU A 5 0.51 11.25 -18.66
C LEU A 5 0.66 9.71 -18.69
N ARG A 6 1.52 9.13 -17.84
CA ARG A 6 1.72 7.68 -17.76
C ARG A 6 0.43 6.92 -17.37
N THR A 7 -0.45 7.50 -16.55
CA THR A 7 -1.72 6.86 -16.15
C THR A 7 -2.80 6.96 -17.23
N GLY A 8 -2.58 7.74 -18.29
CA GLY A 8 -3.52 7.95 -19.38
C GLY A 8 -4.81 8.67 -18.92
N ALA A 9 -5.89 8.46 -19.66
CA ALA A 9 -7.20 9.06 -19.41
C ALA A 9 -8.33 8.03 -19.55
N PRO A 10 -8.37 6.99 -18.69
CA PRO A 10 -9.38 5.93 -18.77
C PRO A 10 -10.81 6.49 -18.64
N LYS A 11 -11.76 5.91 -19.38
CA LYS A 11 -13.18 6.34 -19.33
C LYS A 11 -14.05 5.44 -18.46
N THR A 12 -13.58 4.23 -18.16
CA THR A 12 -14.24 3.22 -17.32
C THR A 12 -13.25 2.61 -16.32
N ALA A 13 -13.74 1.83 -15.36
CA ALA A 13 -12.91 1.19 -14.33
C ALA A 13 -12.02 0.06 -14.92
N GLU A 14 -12.38 -0.46 -16.09
CA GLU A 14 -11.74 -1.57 -16.81
C GLU A 14 -10.76 -1.09 -17.90
N GLU A 15 -10.65 0.22 -18.10
CA GLU A 15 -9.80 0.85 -19.10
C GLU A 15 -8.47 1.41 -18.55
N GLY A 16 -7.61 1.83 -19.47
CA GLY A 16 -6.35 2.51 -19.18
C GLY A 16 -5.11 1.62 -19.31
N PRO A 17 -3.93 2.24 -19.47
CA PRO A 17 -2.69 1.52 -19.74
C PRO A 17 -2.14 0.80 -18.50
N LEU A 18 -2.42 1.30 -17.29
CA LEU A 18 -1.75 0.85 -16.06
C LEU A 18 -2.64 -0.04 -15.18
N PRO A 19 -2.05 -0.99 -14.44
CA PRO A 19 -2.75 -1.85 -13.47
C PRO A 19 -2.94 -1.17 -12.11
N MET A 20 -3.73 -1.80 -11.22
CA MET A 20 -3.90 -1.38 -9.82
C MET A 20 -2.57 -1.17 -9.07
N ALA A 21 -1.53 -1.96 -9.40
CA ALA A 21 -0.21 -1.89 -8.77
C ALA A 21 0.46 -0.50 -8.84
N CYS A 22 0.07 0.38 -9.76
CA CYS A 22 0.64 1.74 -9.81
C CYS A 22 0.25 2.60 -8.59
N TRP A 23 -0.79 2.21 -7.85
CA TRP A 23 -1.18 2.86 -6.61
C TRP A 23 -0.36 2.44 -5.38
N SER A 24 0.33 1.30 -5.41
CA SER A 24 0.75 0.58 -4.20
C SER A 24 1.68 1.37 -3.25
N CYS A 25 2.39 2.35 -3.78
CA CYS A 25 3.30 3.21 -3.02
C CYS A 25 2.84 4.67 -3.00
N LYS A 26 1.54 4.94 -2.87
CA LYS A 26 0.98 6.31 -2.97
C LYS A 26 0.01 6.72 -1.88
N SER A 27 -0.55 5.80 -1.10
CA SER A 27 -1.64 6.09 -0.16
C SER A 27 -1.81 4.96 0.87
N PRO A 28 -2.27 5.26 2.09
CA PRO A 28 -2.65 4.26 3.09
C PRO A 28 -3.91 3.48 2.71
N ASP A 29 -4.72 3.97 1.77
CA ASP A 29 -5.86 3.21 1.24
C ASP A 29 -5.43 1.89 0.60
N VAL A 30 -4.17 1.78 0.16
CA VAL A 30 -3.59 0.52 -0.29
C VAL A 30 -3.56 -0.51 0.83
N ALA A 31 -3.11 -0.15 2.03
CA ALA A 31 -3.09 -1.06 3.16
C ALA A 31 -4.51 -1.49 3.54
N ARG A 32 -5.47 -0.54 3.52
CA ARG A 32 -6.90 -0.81 3.74
C ARG A 32 -7.44 -1.83 2.72
N LEU A 33 -7.22 -1.63 1.43
CA LEU A 33 -7.72 -2.52 0.39
C LEU A 33 -7.05 -3.90 0.43
N ILE A 34 -5.74 -3.98 0.67
CA ILE A 34 -5.05 -5.26 0.86
C ILE A 34 -5.63 -6.02 2.05
N GLN A 35 -5.95 -5.34 3.16
CA GLN A 35 -6.58 -5.96 4.33
C GLN A 35 -8.02 -6.43 4.04
N GLN A 36 -8.79 -5.67 3.26
CA GLN A 36 -10.20 -5.96 2.96
C GLN A 36 -10.39 -7.03 1.88
N GLU A 37 -9.55 -6.99 0.84
CA GLU A 37 -9.71 -7.80 -0.38
C GLU A 37 -8.65 -8.91 -0.51
N GLY A 38 -7.62 -8.89 0.33
CA GLY A 38 -6.41 -9.67 0.13
C GLY A 38 -5.50 -9.06 -0.95
N GLU A 39 -4.23 -9.50 -0.97
CA GLU A 39 -3.23 -8.97 -1.90
C GLU A 39 -3.59 -9.22 -3.38
N ASP A 40 -4.08 -10.42 -3.70
CA ASP A 40 -4.52 -10.77 -5.06
C ASP A 40 -5.74 -9.94 -5.51
N GLY A 41 -6.70 -9.72 -4.60
CA GLY A 41 -7.89 -8.91 -4.86
C GLY A 41 -7.53 -7.45 -5.15
N TYR A 42 -6.63 -6.89 -4.32
CA TYR A 42 -6.10 -5.55 -4.51
C TYR A 42 -5.37 -5.37 -5.85
N PHE A 43 -4.54 -6.34 -6.26
CA PHE A 43 -3.79 -6.24 -7.52
C PHE A 43 -4.65 -6.49 -8.76
N HIS A 44 -5.84 -7.08 -8.62
CA HIS A 44 -6.72 -7.37 -9.74
C HIS A 44 -7.32 -6.10 -10.35
N GLY A 45 -7.20 -5.98 -11.68
CA GLY A 45 -7.84 -4.93 -12.47
C GLY A 45 -6.95 -3.75 -12.83
N LYS A 46 -7.58 -2.72 -13.42
CA LYS A 46 -6.89 -1.52 -13.90
C LYS A 46 -6.73 -0.47 -12.81
N TRP A 47 -5.75 0.40 -13.01
CA TRP A 47 -5.52 1.58 -12.20
C TRP A 47 -6.79 2.41 -11.96
N ALA A 48 -7.65 2.52 -12.98
CA ALA A 48 -8.89 3.31 -12.93
C ALA A 48 -9.87 2.82 -11.85
N ARG A 49 -9.96 1.50 -11.62
CA ARG A 49 -10.80 0.90 -10.58
C ARG A 49 -10.49 1.47 -9.20
N GLY A 50 -9.22 1.70 -8.88
CA GLY A 50 -8.77 2.25 -7.60
C GLY A 50 -8.99 3.76 -7.44
N GLY A 51 -9.40 4.47 -8.50
CA GLY A 51 -9.54 5.93 -8.48
C GLY A 51 -10.47 6.46 -7.36
N PRO A 52 -11.68 5.91 -7.19
CA PRO A 52 -12.60 6.29 -6.11
C PRO A 52 -12.17 5.81 -4.71
N GLU A 53 -11.33 4.77 -4.63
CA GLU A 53 -10.95 4.10 -3.38
C GLU A 53 -9.65 4.62 -2.76
N ILE A 54 -8.71 5.08 -3.59
CA ILE A 54 -7.36 5.46 -3.20
C ILE A 54 -7.27 6.98 -3.29
N VAL A 55 -7.63 7.64 -2.19
CA VAL A 55 -7.95 9.07 -2.15
C VAL A 55 -7.19 9.83 -1.07
N ASN A 56 -6.69 9.14 -0.06
CA ASN A 56 -5.89 9.74 1.01
C ASN A 56 -4.44 9.92 0.58
N ASP A 57 -3.82 10.99 1.03
CA ASP A 57 -2.38 11.18 0.88
C ASP A 57 -1.60 10.11 1.66
N LEU A 58 -0.38 9.83 1.19
CA LEU A 58 0.57 8.96 1.90
C LEU A 58 0.67 9.40 3.37
N GLY A 59 0.50 8.45 4.29
CA GLY A 59 0.23 8.80 5.68
C GLY A 59 0.50 7.71 6.71
N CYS A 60 -0.05 7.91 7.91
CA CYS A 60 0.36 7.19 9.12
C CYS A 60 0.34 5.66 8.98
N ALA A 61 -0.75 5.11 8.42
CA ALA A 61 -0.94 3.67 8.28
C ALA A 61 -0.02 3.02 7.21
N ASP A 62 0.71 3.79 6.42
CA ASP A 62 1.74 3.25 5.54
C ASP A 62 2.96 2.74 6.33
N CYS A 63 3.29 3.40 7.44
CA CYS A 63 4.52 3.18 8.20
C CYS A 63 4.30 2.66 9.63
N HIS A 64 3.13 2.92 10.22
CA HIS A 64 2.83 2.64 11.62
C HIS A 64 1.70 1.64 11.75
N ASN A 65 1.80 0.75 12.74
CA ASN A 65 0.67 -0.05 13.22
C ASN A 65 -0.24 0.84 14.09
N THR A 66 -1.08 1.62 13.42
CA THR A 66 -1.97 2.59 14.06
C THR A 66 -3.06 1.96 14.93
N ALA A 67 -3.26 0.64 14.82
CA ALA A 67 -4.21 -0.11 15.64
C ALA A 67 -3.60 -0.59 16.98
N SER A 68 -2.30 -0.41 17.20
CA SER A 68 -1.63 -0.83 18.42
C SER A 68 -1.82 0.15 19.59
N ASP A 69 -1.91 -0.38 20.80
CA ASP A 69 -1.92 0.44 22.04
C ASP A 69 -0.63 1.27 22.17
N ASP A 70 0.49 0.73 21.70
CA ASP A 70 1.78 1.43 21.67
C ASP A 70 1.70 2.72 20.85
N PHE A 71 1.05 2.68 19.69
CA PHE A 71 0.84 3.87 18.87
C PHE A 71 -0.06 4.89 19.58
N ALA A 72 -1.14 4.44 20.23
CA ALA A 72 -2.03 5.30 21.01
C ALA A 72 -1.30 5.96 22.21
N GLN A 73 -0.27 5.32 22.75
CA GLN A 73 0.60 5.85 23.81
C GLN A 73 1.75 6.71 23.27
N GLY A 74 1.76 7.03 21.97
CA GLY A 74 2.76 7.89 21.34
C GLY A 74 4.07 7.19 20.95
N LYS A 75 4.15 5.85 21.04
CA LYS A 75 5.29 5.11 20.51
C LYS A 75 5.18 4.95 18.98
N PRO A 76 6.29 4.75 18.27
CA PRO A 76 6.25 4.63 16.81
C PRO A 76 5.45 3.41 16.31
N ALA A 77 5.59 2.22 16.92
CA ALA A 77 4.97 0.99 16.42
C ALA A 77 5.17 0.79 14.89
N LEU A 78 6.43 0.89 14.43
CA LEU A 78 6.76 0.75 13.00
C LEU A 78 6.35 -0.62 12.45
N THR A 79 5.87 -0.65 11.22
CA THR A 79 5.43 -1.88 10.55
C THR A 79 5.67 -1.82 9.05
N LEU A 80 5.69 -2.99 8.40
CA LEU A 80 5.56 -3.10 6.95
C LEU A 80 4.10 -3.35 6.60
N SER A 81 3.37 -2.30 6.24
CA SER A 81 1.97 -2.39 5.80
C SER A 81 1.79 -3.09 4.43
N ARG A 82 2.89 -3.52 3.80
CA ARG A 82 2.95 -4.04 2.43
C ARG A 82 3.53 -5.45 2.43
N PRO A 83 2.74 -6.51 2.20
CA PRO A 83 3.23 -7.89 2.23
C PRO A 83 4.35 -8.14 1.21
N TYR A 84 4.29 -7.53 0.03
CA TYR A 84 5.36 -7.62 -0.96
C TYR A 84 6.68 -6.98 -0.51
N ALA A 85 6.66 -5.99 0.39
CA ALA A 85 7.87 -5.40 0.96
C ALA A 85 8.45 -6.29 2.08
N GLU A 86 7.58 -6.89 2.89
CA GLU A 86 7.98 -7.88 3.92
C GLU A 86 8.70 -9.07 3.28
N ARG A 87 8.11 -9.67 2.25
CA ARG A 87 8.76 -10.77 1.50
C ARG A 87 10.09 -10.35 0.87
N ALA A 88 10.21 -9.10 0.40
CA ALA A 88 11.48 -8.58 -0.13
C ALA A 88 12.56 -8.49 0.95
N MET A 89 12.20 -8.09 2.17
CA MET A 89 13.11 -8.03 3.32
C MET A 89 13.54 -9.42 3.79
N GLU A 90 12.62 -10.39 3.79
CA GLU A 90 12.94 -11.80 4.04
C GLU A 90 13.92 -12.37 3.00
N ALA A 91 13.69 -12.08 1.72
CA ALA A 91 14.51 -12.60 0.61
C ALA A 91 15.99 -12.16 0.68
N ILE A 92 16.27 -11.00 1.30
CA ILE A 92 17.63 -10.50 1.50
C ILE A 92 18.22 -10.90 2.87
N GLY A 93 17.56 -11.80 3.60
CA GLY A 93 18.00 -12.26 4.92
C GLY A 93 17.86 -11.22 6.02
N LYS A 94 16.96 -10.24 5.86
CA LYS A 94 16.72 -9.14 6.81
C LYS A 94 15.24 -9.05 7.20
N PRO A 95 14.64 -10.09 7.80
CA PRO A 95 13.24 -10.05 8.21
C PRO A 95 12.99 -8.89 9.19
N PHE A 96 11.90 -8.14 8.97
CA PHE A 96 11.68 -6.83 9.57
C PHE A 96 11.54 -6.88 11.10
N ASP A 97 10.88 -7.92 11.61
CA ASP A 97 10.71 -8.21 13.04
C ASP A 97 12.04 -8.46 13.78
N LYS A 98 13.11 -8.79 13.06
CA LYS A 98 14.47 -9.00 13.59
C LYS A 98 15.43 -7.85 13.28
N GLY A 99 14.98 -6.83 12.55
CA GLY A 99 15.81 -5.76 12.00
C GLY A 99 16.31 -4.68 12.98
N GLY A 100 16.03 -4.82 14.29
CA GLY A 100 16.37 -3.83 15.32
C GLY A 100 17.70 -4.04 16.05
N THR A 101 18.42 -5.14 15.81
CA THR A 101 19.74 -5.39 16.41
C THR A 101 20.85 -5.16 15.40
N VAL A 102 21.36 -3.93 15.36
CA VAL A 102 22.70 -3.59 14.87
C VAL A 102 23.38 -2.72 15.91
#